data_AF-V8G8I2-F1
#
_entry.id   AF-V8G8I2-F1
#
_cell.length_a   1.000
_cell.length_b   1.000
_cell.length_c   1.000
_cell.angle_alpha   90.00
_cell.angle_beta   90.00
_cell.angle_gamma   90.00
#
_symmetry.space_group_name_H-M   'P 1'
#
loop_
_entity.id
_entity.type
_entity.pdbx_description
1 polymer ?
#
loop_
_entity_poly.entity_id
_entity_poly.type
_entity_poly.pdbx_seq_one_letter_code
_entity_poly.pdbx_strand_id
1 'polypeptide(L)'
;MSLFDQILNRLKIFLNIEKDSDIAQLLGMAQSTFASRKQRNSFPEENLKELIRREPWREIDYQFIMTGKLSTFEEINRRLKKVSGLANDLDVIRALDITGDEFVQARLDNLFPIPALYNYINNSTHKKINLDYVISGKTATVEQYGVHLIEMLEKLATLSTEEQLNIIQQVNNLYALHSIVNASKTTN
;
A
#
# COMPACT_ATOMS: atom_id res chain seq x y z
N MET A 1 -18.83 20.98 -4.92
CA MET A 1 -17.73 20.97 -3.95
C MET A 1 -16.43 20.65 -4.69
N SER A 2 -15.39 21.48 -4.58
CA SER A 2 -14.15 21.29 -5.33
C SER A 2 -13.35 20.06 -4.84
N LEU A 3 -12.38 19.58 -5.62
CA LEU A 3 -11.47 18.51 -5.18
C LEU A 3 -10.67 18.97 -3.96
N PHE A 4 -10.22 20.21 -3.97
CA PHE A 4 -9.52 20.84 -2.84
C PHE A 4 -10.37 20.79 -1.56
N ASP A 5 -11.65 21.18 -1.63
CA ASP A 5 -12.54 21.15 -0.47
C ASP A 5 -12.76 19.74 0.07
N GLN A 6 -12.84 18.73 -0.82
CA GLN A 6 -12.97 17.33 -0.42
C GLN A 6 -11.74 16.84 0.35
N ILE A 7 -10.53 17.10 -0.18
CA ILE A 7 -9.27 16.73 0.46
C ILE A 7 -9.11 17.47 1.79
N LEU A 8 -9.34 18.79 1.79
CA LEU A 8 -9.26 19.62 2.99
C LEU A 8 -10.23 19.15 4.08
N ASN A 9 -11.48 18.83 3.73
CA ASN A 9 -12.45 18.36 4.71
C ASN A 9 -12.04 17.02 5.32
N ARG A 10 -11.50 16.08 4.53
CA ARG A 10 -10.96 14.81 5.07
C ARG A 10 -9.81 15.06 6.05
N LEU A 11 -8.88 15.95 5.69
CA LEU A 11 -7.75 16.29 6.56
C LEU A 11 -8.20 16.95 7.86
N LYS A 12 -9.15 17.89 7.78
CA LYS A 12 -9.76 18.54 8.93
C LYS A 12 -10.44 17.57 9.88
N ILE A 13 -11.25 16.66 9.33
CA ILE A 13 -11.95 15.64 10.12
C ILE A 13 -10.93 14.75 10.82
N PHE A 14 -9.89 14.29 10.12
CA PHE A 14 -8.85 13.45 10.70
C PHE A 14 -8.12 14.16 11.84
N LEU A 15 -7.76 15.43 11.66
CA LEU A 15 -7.00 16.21 12.64
C LEU A 15 -7.88 16.87 13.72
N ASN A 16 -9.20 16.75 13.62
CA ASN A 16 -10.16 17.48 14.44
C ASN A 16 -9.92 19.02 14.43
N ILE A 17 -9.69 19.58 13.23
CA ILE A 17 -9.46 21.01 13.02
C ILE A 17 -10.61 21.61 12.21
N GLU A 18 -11.22 22.68 12.70
CA GLU A 18 -12.35 23.31 12.01
C GLU A 18 -11.91 24.36 10.97
N LYS A 19 -10.83 25.11 11.24
CA LYS A 19 -10.48 26.31 10.47
C LYS A 19 -9.47 26.03 9.36
N ASP A 20 -9.68 26.63 8.19
CA ASP A 20 -8.72 26.58 7.06
C ASP A 20 -7.38 27.21 7.44
N SER A 21 -7.40 28.26 8.27
CA SER A 21 -6.20 28.95 8.75
C SER A 21 -5.23 28.03 9.48
N ASP A 22 -5.79 27.12 10.29
CA ASP A 22 -5.03 26.26 11.18
C ASP A 22 -4.41 25.12 10.36
N ILE A 23 -5.14 24.61 9.35
CA ILE A 23 -4.58 23.68 8.35
C ILE A 23 -3.47 24.34 7.54
N ALA A 24 -3.65 25.60 7.09
CA ALA A 24 -2.61 26.31 6.37
C ALA A 24 -1.32 26.44 7.19
N GLN A 25 -1.44 26.81 8.47
CA GLN A 25 -0.32 26.90 9.39
C GLN A 25 0.35 25.53 9.60
N LEU A 26 -0.43 24.47 9.80
CA LEU A 26 0.08 23.12 9.99
C LEU A 26 0.89 22.61 8.79
N LEU A 27 0.44 22.95 7.58
CA LEU A 27 1.14 22.66 6.33
C LEU A 27 2.34 23.59 6.08
N GLY A 28 2.63 24.52 7.00
CA GLY A 28 3.74 25.48 6.88
C GLY A 28 3.51 26.54 5.79
N MET A 29 2.26 26.93 5.55
CA MET A 29 1.89 27.89 4.50
C MET A 29 1.26 29.16 5.07
N ALA A 30 1.52 30.29 4.40
CA ALA A 30 0.78 31.51 4.67
C ALA A 30 -0.69 31.36 4.25
N GLN A 31 -1.62 31.95 5.02
CA GLN A 31 -3.06 31.87 4.75
C GLN A 31 -3.43 32.41 3.36
N SER A 32 -2.78 33.48 2.92
CA SER A 32 -2.97 34.06 1.58
C SER A 32 -2.58 33.08 0.48
N THR A 33 -1.43 32.42 0.61
CA THR A 33 -0.97 31.40 -0.35
C THR A 33 -1.92 30.20 -0.40
N PHE A 34 -2.41 29.75 0.77
CA PHE A 34 -3.38 28.66 0.87
C PHE A 34 -4.71 29.04 0.20
N ALA A 35 -5.22 30.25 0.45
CA ALA A 35 -6.43 30.76 -0.20
C ALA A 35 -6.30 30.82 -1.74
N SER A 36 -5.16 31.32 -2.26
CA SER A 36 -4.91 31.32 -3.71
C SER A 36 -4.82 29.91 -4.30
N ARG A 37 -4.28 28.94 -3.56
CA ARG A 37 -4.27 27.53 -3.98
C ARG A 37 -5.65 26.92 -4.00
N LYS A 38 -6.47 27.20 -2.97
CA LYS A 38 -7.88 26.79 -2.90
C LYS A 38 -8.69 27.31 -4.09
N GLN A 39 -8.54 28.60 -4.42
CA GLN A 39 -9.17 29.21 -5.60
C GLN A 39 -8.76 28.54 -6.91
N ARG A 40 -7.50 28.11 -7.02
CA ARG A 40 -6.98 27.36 -8.18
C ARG A 40 -7.21 25.86 -8.14
N ASN A 41 -7.92 25.35 -7.12
CA ASN A 41 -8.18 23.93 -6.90
C ASN A 41 -6.89 23.07 -6.91
N SER A 42 -5.79 23.59 -6.34
CA SER A 42 -4.47 22.93 -6.32
C SER A 42 -4.02 22.67 -4.89
N PHE A 43 -4.19 21.42 -4.43
CA PHE A 43 -3.85 21.03 -3.06
C PHE A 43 -2.32 20.96 -2.86
N PRO A 44 -1.77 21.42 -1.72
CA PRO A 44 -0.33 21.40 -1.46
C PRO A 44 0.13 20.00 -0.98
N GLU A 45 0.20 19.05 -1.90
CA GLU A 45 0.49 17.64 -1.58
C GLU A 45 1.84 17.43 -0.92
N GLU A 46 2.89 18.10 -1.39
CA GLU A 46 4.23 17.98 -0.81
C GLU A 46 4.28 18.50 0.63
N ASN A 47 3.55 19.58 0.95
CA ASN A 47 3.41 20.06 2.31
C ASN A 47 2.69 19.03 3.21
N LEU A 48 1.71 18.30 2.67
CA LEU A 48 1.05 17.22 3.40
C LEU A 48 2.02 16.05 3.64
N LYS A 49 2.79 15.61 2.64
CA LYS A 49 3.79 14.55 2.82
C LYS A 49 4.84 14.94 3.86
N GLU A 50 5.32 16.19 3.83
CA GLU A 50 6.25 16.73 4.83
C GLU A 50 5.65 16.80 6.23
N LEU A 51 4.36 17.09 6.36
CA LEU A 51 3.65 17.02 7.63
C LEU A 51 3.65 15.58 8.17
N ILE A 52 3.30 14.60 7.32
CA ILE A 52 3.20 13.17 7.68
C ILE A 52 4.54 12.63 8.18
N ARG A 53 5.68 13.10 7.66
CA ARG A 53 7.00 12.67 8.12
C ARG A 53 7.30 13.04 9.58
N ARG A 54 6.58 14.01 10.15
CA ARG A 54 6.84 14.57 11.48
C ARG A 54 5.91 13.95 12.52
N GLU A 55 6.44 13.67 13.70
CA GLU A 55 5.61 13.38 14.86
C GLU A 55 4.77 14.61 15.24
N PRO A 56 3.51 14.44 15.69
CA PRO A 56 2.77 13.18 15.89
C PRO A 56 1.95 12.71 14.67
N TRP A 57 2.21 13.24 13.48
CA TRP A 57 1.32 13.14 12.30
C TRP A 57 1.58 11.93 11.40
N ARG A 58 2.48 11.03 11.82
CA ARG A 58 2.90 9.88 11.04
C ARG A 58 1.78 8.92 10.70
N GLU A 59 0.72 8.86 11.50
CA GLU A 59 -0.43 7.96 11.33
C GLU A 59 -1.43 8.39 10.23
N ILE A 60 -1.26 9.58 9.63
CA ILE A 60 -2.13 10.04 8.54
C ILE A 60 -1.95 9.14 7.30
N ASP A 61 -3.04 8.55 6.82
CA ASP A 61 -3.08 7.88 5.52
C ASP A 61 -3.20 8.92 4.38
N TYR A 62 -2.08 9.20 3.72
CA TYR A 62 -2.02 10.12 2.58
C TYR A 62 -3.03 9.77 1.47
N GLN A 63 -3.16 8.49 1.11
CA GLN A 63 -4.09 8.06 0.05
C GLN A 63 -5.54 8.30 0.44
N PHE A 64 -5.89 8.05 1.71
CA PHE A 64 -7.22 8.36 2.23
C PHE A 64 -7.51 9.86 2.18
N ILE A 65 -6.57 10.71 2.59
CA ILE A 65 -6.76 12.17 2.52
C ILE A 65 -6.95 12.62 1.06
N MET A 66 -6.14 12.12 0.14
CA MET A 66 -6.19 12.52 -1.27
C MET A 66 -7.41 11.98 -2.01
N THR A 67 -7.82 10.74 -1.75
CA THR A 67 -8.80 10.01 -2.59
C THR A 67 -10.08 9.63 -1.86
N GLY A 68 -10.08 9.61 -0.53
CA GLY A 68 -11.16 9.06 0.30
C GLY A 68 -11.19 7.54 0.38
N LYS A 69 -10.21 6.85 -0.20
CA LYS A 69 -10.06 5.39 -0.13
C LYS A 69 -8.85 5.05 0.73
N LEU A 70 -8.97 4.02 1.56
CA LEU A 70 -7.84 3.52 2.34
C LEU A 70 -6.73 3.04 1.42
N SER A 71 -5.49 3.29 1.84
CA SER A 71 -4.30 2.73 1.21
C SER A 71 -4.26 1.21 1.38
N THR A 72 -3.68 0.52 0.39
CA THR A 72 -3.31 -0.90 0.50
C THR A 72 -2.43 -1.12 1.73
N PHE A 73 -1.52 -0.18 1.99
CA PHE A 73 -0.67 -0.18 3.18
C PHE A 73 -1.50 -0.26 4.47
N GLU A 74 -2.47 0.64 4.69
CA GLU A 74 -3.28 0.63 5.91
C GLU A 74 -4.20 -0.58 6.00
N GLU A 75 -4.70 -1.08 4.87
CA GLU A 75 -5.47 -2.33 4.89
C GLU A 75 -4.63 -3.50 5.39
N ILE A 76 -3.40 -3.66 4.90
CA ILE A 76 -2.46 -4.69 5.34
C ILE A 76 -2.08 -4.47 6.80
N ASN A 77 -1.68 -3.24 7.16
CA ASN A 77 -1.28 -2.85 8.52
C ASN A 77 -2.37 -3.20 9.55
N ARG A 78 -3.63 -2.84 9.26
CA ARG A 78 -4.80 -3.14 10.10
C ARG A 78 -5.00 -4.65 10.29
N ARG A 79 -4.85 -5.44 9.22
CA ARG A 79 -4.98 -6.91 9.29
C ARG A 79 -3.85 -7.52 10.10
N LEU A 80 -2.61 -7.09 9.86
CA LEU A 80 -1.44 -7.55 10.61
C LEU A 80 -1.63 -7.29 12.11
N LYS A 81 -2.01 -6.07 12.50
CA LYS A 81 -2.31 -5.71 13.89
C LYS A 81 -3.36 -6.63 14.50
N LYS A 82 -4.46 -6.84 13.79
CA LYS A 82 -5.57 -7.70 14.24
C LYS A 82 -5.13 -9.16 14.46
N VAL A 83 -4.42 -9.76 13.51
CA VAL A 83 -4.06 -11.18 13.61
C VAL A 83 -2.89 -11.45 14.55
N SER A 84 -2.04 -10.45 14.76
CA SER A 84 -0.83 -10.56 15.59
C SER A 84 -1.03 -9.98 16.99
N GLY A 85 -2.16 -9.33 17.26
CA GLY A 85 -2.44 -8.69 18.54
C GLY A 85 -1.60 -7.43 18.81
N LEU A 86 -1.13 -6.75 17.76
CA LEU A 86 -0.33 -5.52 17.87
C LEU A 86 -1.27 -4.32 18.05
N ALA A 87 -0.98 -3.44 19.00
CA ALA A 87 -1.90 -2.37 19.37
C ALA A 87 -1.75 -1.11 18.50
N ASN A 88 -0.54 -0.79 18.08
CA ASN A 88 -0.21 0.46 17.38
C ASN A 88 0.87 0.26 16.30
N ASP A 89 1.19 1.32 15.57
CA ASP A 89 2.24 1.28 14.53
C ASP A 89 3.63 0.98 15.10
N LEU A 90 3.96 1.43 16.31
CA LEU A 90 5.26 1.16 16.93
C LEU A 90 5.45 -0.34 17.19
N ASP A 91 4.38 -1.04 17.58
CA ASP A 91 4.41 -2.50 17.75
C ASP A 91 4.65 -3.21 16.41
N VAL A 92 4.07 -2.69 15.32
CA VAL A 92 4.30 -3.20 13.96
C VAL A 92 5.73 -2.95 13.52
N ILE A 93 6.24 -1.73 13.71
CA ILE A 93 7.63 -1.36 13.38
C ILE A 93 8.61 -2.31 14.08
N ARG A 94 8.41 -2.55 15.39
CA ARG A 94 9.22 -3.50 16.18
C ARG A 94 9.08 -4.95 15.70
N ALA A 95 7.86 -5.37 15.37
CA ALA A 95 7.60 -6.73 14.88
C ALA A 95 8.27 -7.00 13.53
N LEU A 96 8.29 -5.99 12.66
CA LEU A 96 8.88 -6.08 11.33
C LEU A 96 10.40 -5.85 11.31
N ASP A 97 10.98 -5.42 12.44
CA ASP A 97 12.42 -5.09 12.55
C ASP A 97 12.87 -4.05 11.50
N ILE A 98 12.08 -2.98 11.37
CA ILE A 98 12.37 -1.83 10.50
C ILE A 98 12.39 -0.54 11.32
N THR A 99 12.89 0.54 10.72
CA THR A 99 12.87 1.86 11.34
C THR A 99 11.51 2.55 11.16
N GLY A 100 11.21 3.52 12.02
CA GLY A 100 10.01 4.34 11.88
C GLY A 100 9.98 5.15 10.58
N ASP A 101 11.14 5.61 10.11
CA ASP A 101 11.21 6.38 8.86
C ASP A 101 10.97 5.51 7.63
N GLU A 102 11.50 4.27 7.61
CA GLU A 102 11.18 3.29 6.56
C GLU A 102 9.69 2.96 6.54
N PHE A 103 9.06 2.81 7.71
CA PHE A 103 7.63 2.54 7.81
C PHE A 103 6.78 3.72 7.29
N VAL A 104 7.15 4.96 7.65
CA VAL A 104 6.45 6.17 7.16
C VAL A 104 6.63 6.33 5.65
N GLN A 105 7.83 6.07 5.13
CA GLN A 105 8.09 6.16 3.71
C GLN A 105 7.29 5.09 2.94
N ALA A 106 7.28 3.85 3.43
CA ALA A 106 6.46 2.75 2.91
C ALA A 106 4.95 3.10 2.90
N ARG A 107 4.45 3.77 3.95
CA ARG A 107 3.07 4.29 4.02
C ARG A 107 2.80 5.34 2.94
N LEU A 108 3.69 6.32 2.77
CA LEU A 108 3.56 7.37 1.75
C LEU A 108 3.56 6.79 0.33
N ASP A 109 4.39 5.77 0.11
CA ASP A 109 4.51 5.08 -1.19
C ASP A 109 3.37 4.07 -1.42
N ASN A 110 2.53 3.82 -0.41
CA ASN A 110 1.47 2.80 -0.42
C ASN A 110 2.01 1.39 -0.72
N LEU A 111 3.19 1.07 -0.18
CA LEU A 111 3.89 -0.20 -0.37
C LEU A 111 4.22 -0.80 0.99
N PHE A 112 3.50 -1.85 1.40
CA PHE A 112 3.79 -2.50 2.68
C PHE A 112 5.10 -3.30 2.57
N PRO A 113 5.98 -3.31 3.60
CA PRO A 113 7.25 -4.03 3.58
C PRO A 113 7.06 -5.56 3.67
N ILE A 114 6.63 -6.17 2.56
CA ILE A 114 6.33 -7.61 2.47
C ILE A 114 7.51 -8.51 2.88
N PRO A 115 8.78 -8.22 2.52
CA PRO A 115 9.91 -9.04 2.97
C PRO A 115 10.06 -9.07 4.50
N ALA A 116 9.88 -7.93 5.16
CA ALA A 116 9.91 -7.83 6.62
C ALA A 116 8.74 -8.60 7.26
N LEU A 117 7.55 -8.48 6.67
CA LEU A 117 6.37 -9.23 7.10
C LEU A 117 6.55 -10.75 6.98
N TYR A 118 7.12 -11.21 5.87
CA TYR A 118 7.43 -12.62 5.64
C TYR A 118 8.40 -13.15 6.71
N ASN A 119 9.46 -12.39 7.00
CA ASN A 119 10.42 -12.75 8.05
C ASN A 119 9.77 -12.80 9.44
N TYR A 120 8.94 -11.81 9.77
CA TYR A 120 8.20 -11.78 11.04
C TYR A 120 7.31 -13.02 11.23
N ILE A 121 6.55 -13.40 10.19
CA ILE A 121 5.64 -14.56 10.25
C ILE A 121 6.42 -15.87 10.37
N ASN A 122 7.54 -16.02 9.67
CA ASN A 122 8.29 -17.27 9.63
C ASN A 122 9.22 -17.49 10.84
N ASN A 123 9.74 -16.41 11.42
CA ASN A 123 10.69 -16.47 12.54
C ASN A 123 10.00 -16.48 13.90
N SER A 124 8.72 -16.14 13.97
CA SER A 124 7.98 -16.10 15.24
C SER A 124 7.35 -17.45 15.59
N THR A 125 7.04 -17.65 16.88
CA THR A 125 6.12 -18.71 17.34
C THR A 125 4.70 -18.56 16.74
N HIS A 126 4.47 -17.55 15.90
CA HIS A 126 3.21 -17.24 15.24
C HIS A 126 3.06 -17.94 13.86
N LYS A 127 3.60 -19.15 13.68
CA LYS A 127 3.37 -20.04 12.51
C LYS A 127 1.89 -20.27 12.12
N LYS A 128 0.94 -19.71 12.88
CA LYS A 128 -0.50 -19.71 12.61
C LYS A 128 -0.99 -18.46 11.84
N ILE A 129 -0.17 -17.43 11.66
CA ILE A 129 -0.54 -16.25 10.87
C ILE A 129 -0.49 -16.61 9.38
N ASN A 130 -1.62 -16.50 8.71
CA ASN A 130 -1.73 -16.73 7.27
C ASN A 130 -1.32 -15.45 6.52
N LEU A 131 -0.16 -15.50 5.82
CA LEU A 131 0.37 -14.37 5.05
C LEU A 131 -0.59 -13.90 3.95
N ASP A 132 -1.23 -14.83 3.23
CA ASP A 132 -2.17 -14.51 2.16
C ASP A 132 -3.36 -13.69 2.70
N TYR A 133 -3.86 -14.03 3.89
CA TYR A 133 -4.90 -13.26 4.55
C TYR A 133 -4.43 -11.86 4.91
N VAL A 134 -3.22 -11.72 5.45
CA VAL A 134 -2.67 -10.40 5.82
C VAL A 134 -2.51 -9.51 4.60
N ILE A 135 -2.03 -10.05 3.47
CA ILE A 135 -1.81 -9.28 2.23
C ILE A 135 -3.13 -9.02 1.49
N SER A 136 -3.97 -10.05 1.30
CA SER A 136 -5.14 -9.99 0.40
C SER A 136 -6.50 -9.87 1.10
N GLY A 137 -6.58 -10.28 2.37
CA GLY A 137 -7.80 -10.17 3.19
C GLY A 137 -8.70 -11.38 3.02
N LYS A 138 -8.25 -12.31 2.17
CA LYS A 138 -8.90 -13.57 1.86
C LYS A 138 -8.08 -14.68 2.51
N THR A 139 -8.74 -15.53 3.27
CA THR A 139 -8.14 -16.83 3.65
C THR A 139 -8.13 -17.67 2.39
N ALA A 140 -6.96 -18.15 1.97
CA ALA A 140 -6.83 -18.95 0.76
C ALA A 140 -7.79 -20.16 0.81
N THR A 141 -8.95 -20.05 0.17
CA THR A 141 -9.79 -21.19 -0.19
C THR A 141 -9.22 -21.78 -1.48
N VAL A 142 -8.07 -22.45 -1.36
CA VAL A 142 -7.48 -23.43 -2.30
C VAL A 142 -7.28 -23.04 -3.78
N GLU A 143 -7.76 -21.91 -4.29
CA GLU A 143 -7.56 -21.52 -5.68
C GLU A 143 -7.27 -20.01 -5.78
N GLN A 144 -6.13 -19.68 -6.39
CA GLN A 144 -5.79 -18.44 -7.10
C GLN A 144 -4.50 -17.76 -6.63
N TYR A 145 -3.37 -18.26 -7.15
CA TYR A 145 -2.27 -17.57 -7.86
C TYR A 145 -1.71 -16.20 -7.40
N GLY A 146 -2.30 -15.47 -6.44
CA GLY A 146 -2.05 -14.03 -6.24
C GLY A 146 -0.63 -13.69 -5.76
N VAL A 147 -0.09 -14.44 -4.80
CA VAL A 147 1.23 -14.12 -4.23
C VAL A 147 2.37 -14.50 -5.17
N HIS A 148 2.25 -15.66 -5.83
CA HIS A 148 3.23 -16.07 -6.84
C HIS A 148 3.20 -15.17 -8.08
N LEU A 149 2.04 -14.66 -8.49
CA LEU A 149 1.95 -13.72 -9.61
C LEU A 149 2.60 -12.37 -9.26
N ILE A 150 2.42 -11.86 -8.05
CA ILE A 150 3.05 -10.61 -7.62
C ILE A 150 4.57 -10.78 -7.55
N GLU A 151 5.07 -11.85 -6.94
CA GLU A 151 6.52 -12.14 -6.89
C GLU A 151 7.12 -12.38 -8.29
N MET A 152 6.37 -13.04 -9.19
CA MET A 152 6.78 -13.21 -10.58
C MET A 152 6.80 -11.87 -11.34
N LEU A 153 5.82 -10.98 -11.13
CA LEU A 153 5.76 -9.68 -11.77
C LEU A 153 6.89 -8.76 -11.28
N GLU A 154 7.20 -8.79 -9.98
CA GLU A 154 8.35 -8.08 -9.41
C GLU A 154 9.67 -8.61 -9.99
N LYS A 155 9.85 -9.93 -10.07
CA LYS A 155 11.04 -10.53 -10.69
C LYS A 155 11.13 -10.23 -12.20
N LEU A 156 10.03 -10.31 -12.94
CA LEU A 156 9.97 -9.94 -14.36
C LEU A 156 10.40 -8.49 -14.60
N ALA A 157 9.97 -7.57 -13.73
CA ALA A 157 10.34 -6.16 -13.82
C ALA A 157 11.83 -5.90 -13.60
N THR A 158 12.57 -6.84 -12.99
CA THR A 158 14.03 -6.74 -12.79
C THR A 158 14.87 -7.30 -13.95
N LEU A 159 14.25 -8.01 -14.90
CA LEU A 159 14.95 -8.63 -16.04
C LEU A 159 15.10 -7.67 -17.22
N SER A 160 16.07 -7.93 -18.10
CA SER A 160 16.23 -7.19 -19.36
C SER A 160 15.08 -7.47 -20.34
N THR A 161 14.87 -6.57 -21.30
CA THR A 161 13.81 -6.71 -22.32
C THR A 161 13.93 -8.01 -23.12
N GLU A 162 15.15 -8.47 -23.40
CA GLU A 162 15.41 -9.71 -24.14
C GLU A 162 15.01 -10.95 -23.32
N GLU A 163 15.32 -10.96 -22.02
CA GLU A 163 14.93 -12.04 -21.10
C GLU A 163 13.42 -12.08 -20.88
N GLN A 164 12.78 -10.91 -20.76
CA GLN A 164 11.32 -10.81 -20.66
C GLN A 164 10.63 -11.38 -21.91
N LEU A 165 11.13 -11.07 -23.11
CA LEU A 165 10.61 -11.60 -24.37
C LEU A 165 10.76 -13.12 -24.48
N ASN A 166 11.87 -13.68 -24.02
CA ASN A 166 12.10 -15.12 -23.98
C ASN A 166 11.10 -15.83 -23.06
N ILE A 167 10.85 -15.25 -21.87
CA ILE A 167 9.84 -15.78 -20.93
C ILE A 167 8.44 -15.74 -21.56
N ILE A 168 8.05 -14.63 -22.17
CA ILE A 168 6.75 -14.51 -22.86
C ILE A 168 6.62 -15.59 -23.94
N GLN A 169 7.66 -15.83 -24.73
CA GLN A 169 7.66 -16.85 -25.77
C GLN A 169 7.49 -18.27 -25.19
N GLN A 170 8.19 -18.59 -24.10
CA GLN A 170 8.06 -19.91 -23.44
C GLN A 170 6.67 -20.12 -22.84
N VAL A 171 6.09 -19.08 -22.24
CA VAL A 171 4.73 -19.12 -21.70
C VAL A 171 3.71 -19.35 -22.83
N ASN A 172 3.85 -18.66 -23.96
CA ASN A 172 3.00 -18.87 -25.13
C ASN A 172 3.12 -20.31 -25.68
N ASN A 173 4.34 -20.85 -25.73
CA ASN A 173 4.57 -22.24 -26.15
C ASN A 173 3.91 -23.24 -25.18
N LEU A 174 3.93 -22.98 -23.87
CA LEU A 174 3.24 -23.81 -22.87
C LEU A 174 1.72 -23.79 -23.04
N TYR A 175 1.12 -22.62 -23.31
CA TYR A 175 -0.32 -22.53 -23.61
C TYR A 175 -0.71 -23.29 -24.88
N ALA A 176 0.13 -23.22 -25.92
CA ALA A 176 -0.06 -23.99 -27.15
C ALA A 176 0.05 -25.50 -26.92
N LEU A 177 1.01 -25.95 -26.11
CA LEU A 177 1.14 -27.37 -25.73
C LEU A 177 -0.06 -27.84 -24.90
N HIS A 178 -0.54 -27.01 -23.96
CA HIS A 178 -1.69 -27.34 -23.14
C HIS A 178 -2.99 -27.47 -23.95
N SER A 179 -3.20 -26.62 -24.96
CA SER A 179 -4.36 -26.74 -25.85
C SER A 179 -4.30 -28.02 -26.70
N ILE A 180 -3.12 -28.41 -27.18
CA ILE A 180 -2.89 -29.67 -27.91
C ILE A 180 -3.14 -30.90 -27.02
N VAL A 181 -2.64 -30.89 -25.77
CA VAL A 181 -2.82 -31.98 -24.80
C VAL A 181 -4.30 -32.14 -24.39
N ASN A 182 -5.04 -31.05 -24.29
CA ASN A 182 -6.47 -31.12 -23.96
C ASN A 182 -7.33 -31.52 -25.17
N ALA A 183 -6.98 -31.10 -26.38
CA ALA A 183 -7.66 -31.53 -27.60
C ALA A 183 -7.48 -33.05 -27.88
N SER A 184 -6.37 -33.64 -27.45
CA SER A 184 -6.08 -35.08 -27.58
C SER A 184 -6.72 -35.96 -26.50
N LYS A 185 -7.20 -35.37 -25.40
CA LYS A 185 -7.99 -36.08 -24.37
C LYS A 185 -9.46 -36.25 -24.73
N THR A 186 -9.96 -35.48 -25.69
CA THR A 186 -11.36 -35.50 -26.16
C THR A 186 -11.62 -36.46 -27.32
N THR A 187 -10.61 -37.17 -27.83
CA THR A 187 -10.71 -38.07 -29.00
C THR A 187 -10.44 -39.56 -28.69
N ASN A 188 -10.44 -39.97 -27.42
CA ASN A 188 -10.43 -41.39 -27.01
C ASN A 188 -11.71 -41.75 -26.24
#